data_AF-A0A0G0L792-F1
#
_entry.id   AF-A0A0G0L792-F1
#
_cell.length_a   1.000
_cell.length_b   1.000
_cell.length_c   1.000
_cell.angle_alpha   90.00
_cell.angle_beta   90.00
_cell.angle_gamma   90.00
#
_symmetry.space_group_name_H-M   'P 1'
#
loop_
_entity.id
_entity.type
_entity.pdbx_description
1 polymer ?
#
loop_
_entity_poly.entity_id
_entity_poly.type
_entity_poly.pdbx_seq_one_letter_code
_entity_poly.pdbx_strand_id
1 'polypeptide(L)'
;MNNKIPLTQPKTSIIILNYFGEKVITETINSVLNQNYPKDKYEILIPDNASKDKSLEILNNFSKKYKNIKILPLNKNYGFAGGNGKAIKHAKGEYIILLNNDCLVDKNWLKNLITCADKDPQIFSVSSKVLIYPKYFTVTFKSTDNLKSCKLFNTKLLRFGKETYLELPFKKENNLYSLDIPFEEKSDNILQICLEFIEKNINIPKLNEKIEHTYDRNKKSNTVSLFINTNSSTIKKKSFNKIQNAGSLVFHDGYGRDIGATVQNQKGDYERDFRQYDYDREVYSINYRQNWFFNRRFLYVLRRYGTL
;
A
#
# COMPACT_ATOMS: atom_id res chain seq x y z
N MET A 1 -31.71 -22.35 2.57
CA MET A 1 -31.12 -23.35 1.65
C MET A 1 -29.67 -22.97 1.38
N ASN A 2 -28.72 -23.74 1.93
CA ASN A 2 -27.28 -23.54 1.74
C ASN A 2 -26.87 -24.12 0.37
N ASN A 3 -27.12 -23.38 -0.71
CA ASN A 3 -26.46 -23.69 -1.98
C ASN A 3 -25.03 -23.18 -1.90
N LYS A 4 -24.12 -24.02 -1.39
CA LYS A 4 -22.69 -23.87 -1.66
C LYS A 4 -22.53 -24.04 -3.17
N ILE A 5 -22.53 -22.93 -3.90
CA ILE A 5 -22.02 -22.90 -5.28
C ILE A 5 -20.63 -23.54 -5.20
N PRO A 6 -20.36 -24.64 -5.92
CA PRO A 6 -19.02 -25.18 -5.98
C PRO A 6 -18.13 -24.04 -6.45
N LEU A 7 -17.12 -23.65 -5.66
CA LEU A 7 -16.15 -22.66 -6.10
C LEU A 7 -15.48 -23.24 -7.33
N THR A 8 -15.94 -22.81 -8.51
CA THR A 8 -15.20 -22.99 -9.73
C THR A 8 -13.80 -22.45 -9.45
N GLN A 9 -12.78 -23.22 -9.81
CA GLN A 9 -11.38 -22.77 -9.79
C GLN A 9 -11.03 -22.43 -11.24
N PRO A 10 -11.57 -21.33 -11.79
CA PRO A 10 -11.34 -20.92 -13.17
C PRO A 10 -9.86 -20.62 -13.38
N LYS A 11 -9.40 -20.78 -14.63
CA LYS A 11 -8.03 -20.40 -14.97
C LYS A 11 -7.89 -18.88 -14.86
N THR A 12 -6.85 -18.40 -14.18
CA THR A 12 -6.62 -16.97 -13.96
C THR A 12 -5.24 -16.55 -14.45
N SER A 13 -5.14 -15.43 -15.16
CA SER A 13 -3.86 -14.83 -15.53
C SER A 13 -3.60 -13.59 -14.69
N ILE A 14 -2.56 -13.64 -13.86
CA ILE A 14 -2.10 -12.52 -13.05
C ILE A 14 -1.00 -11.82 -13.84
N ILE A 15 -1.23 -10.56 -14.19
CA ILE A 15 -0.32 -9.72 -14.94
C ILE A 15 0.38 -8.78 -13.97
N ILE A 16 1.70 -8.89 -13.89
CA ILE A 16 2.55 -8.04 -13.05
C ILE A 16 3.46 -7.24 -13.98
N LEU A 17 3.04 -6.02 -14.33
CA LEU A 17 3.89 -5.15 -15.14
C LEU A 17 5.12 -4.73 -14.35
N ASN A 18 6.30 -5.01 -14.88
CA ASN A 18 7.57 -4.67 -14.25
C ASN A 18 8.25 -3.50 -14.96
N TYR A 19 8.68 -2.52 -14.16
CA TYR A 19 9.60 -1.46 -14.57
C TYR A 19 10.42 -1.05 -13.34
N PHE A 20 11.74 -1.19 -13.39
CA PHE A 20 12.65 -0.88 -12.26
C PHE A 20 12.26 -1.56 -10.93
N GLY A 21 11.93 -2.86 -10.99
CA GLY A 21 11.39 -3.61 -9.86
C GLY A 21 12.41 -4.27 -8.93
N GLU A 22 13.72 -4.07 -9.10
CA GLU A 22 14.79 -4.87 -8.45
C GLU A 22 14.59 -5.03 -6.93
N LYS A 23 14.15 -3.96 -6.26
CA LYS A 23 13.99 -3.92 -4.80
C LYS A 23 12.69 -4.54 -4.28
N VAL A 24 11.67 -4.70 -5.12
CA VAL A 24 10.29 -5.02 -4.68
C VAL A 24 9.70 -6.26 -5.33
N ILE A 25 10.12 -6.59 -6.56
CA ILE A 25 9.48 -7.62 -7.38
C ILE A 25 9.55 -9.01 -6.76
N THR A 26 10.66 -9.33 -6.08
CA THR A 26 10.88 -10.62 -5.41
C THR A 26 9.79 -10.89 -4.37
N GLU A 27 9.49 -9.92 -3.51
CA GLU A 27 8.47 -10.08 -2.46
C GLU A 27 7.07 -10.17 -3.07
N THR A 28 6.79 -9.35 -4.08
CA THR A 28 5.53 -9.36 -4.83
C THR A 28 5.28 -10.75 -5.43
N ILE A 29 6.23 -11.30 -6.19
CA ILE A 29 6.10 -12.64 -6.79
C ILE A 29 5.95 -13.71 -5.72
N ASN A 30 6.75 -13.67 -4.66
CA ASN A 30 6.64 -14.65 -3.57
C ASN A 30 5.25 -14.62 -2.91
N SER A 31 4.64 -13.43 -2.72
CA SER A 31 3.28 -13.32 -2.18
C SER A 31 2.21 -13.92 -3.11
N VAL A 32 2.37 -13.76 -4.42
CA VAL A 32 1.49 -14.36 -5.45
C VAL A 32 1.73 -15.88 -5.58
N LEU A 33 2.97 -16.34 -5.39
CA LEU A 33 3.26 -17.77 -5.31
C LEU A 33 2.73 -18.40 -4.03
N ASN A 34 2.48 -17.64 -2.96
CA ASN A 34 1.94 -18.13 -1.69
C ASN A 34 0.40 -18.13 -1.62
N GLN A 35 -0.29 -18.13 -2.76
CA GLN A 35 -1.75 -18.19 -2.78
C GLN A 35 -2.28 -19.59 -2.45
N ASN A 36 -3.35 -19.64 -1.65
CA ASN A 36 -4.21 -20.80 -1.38
C ASN A 36 -5.15 -21.06 -2.58
N TYR A 37 -4.54 -21.27 -3.74
CA TYR A 37 -5.20 -21.53 -5.02
C TYR A 37 -4.33 -22.52 -5.82
N PRO A 38 -4.92 -23.48 -6.56
CA PRO A 38 -4.13 -24.50 -7.26
C PRO A 38 -3.15 -23.89 -8.26
N LYS A 39 -1.89 -24.32 -8.23
CA LYS A 39 -0.79 -23.71 -9.02
C LYS A 39 -0.96 -23.88 -10.52
N ASP A 40 -1.68 -24.91 -10.95
CA ASP A 40 -2.06 -25.22 -12.32
C ASP A 40 -3.28 -24.41 -12.81
N LYS A 41 -3.97 -23.71 -11.90
CA LYS A 41 -5.14 -22.87 -12.21
C LYS A 41 -4.83 -21.39 -12.33
N TYR A 42 -3.57 -20.98 -12.21
CA TYR A 42 -3.18 -19.62 -12.55
C TYR A 42 -1.80 -19.55 -13.18
N GLU A 43 -1.62 -18.53 -14.02
CA GLU A 43 -0.31 -18.12 -14.54
C GLU A 43 0.03 -16.71 -14.08
N ILE A 44 1.32 -16.42 -14.00
CA ILE A 44 1.87 -15.10 -13.72
C ILE A 44 2.59 -14.64 -14.99
N LEU A 45 2.00 -13.65 -15.66
CA LEU A 45 2.58 -13.00 -16.84
C LEU A 45 3.26 -11.71 -16.41
N ILE A 46 4.53 -11.57 -16.75
CA ILE A 46 5.33 -10.42 -16.32
C ILE A 46 5.87 -9.71 -17.57
N PRO A 47 5.13 -8.73 -18.12
CA PRO A 47 5.69 -7.83 -19.11
C PRO A 47 6.76 -6.96 -18.45
N ASP A 48 7.99 -7.03 -18.96
CA ASP A 48 9.07 -6.12 -18.54
C ASP A 48 9.14 -4.93 -19.49
N ASN A 49 8.92 -3.72 -18.97
CA ASN A 49 8.84 -2.46 -19.73
C ASN A 49 10.23 -1.89 -20.09
N ALA A 50 11.14 -2.75 -20.56
CA ALA A 50 12.53 -2.41 -20.84
C ALA A 50 13.26 -1.85 -19.58
N SER A 51 13.22 -2.61 -18.49
CA SER A 51 13.92 -2.25 -17.26
C SER A 51 15.44 -2.25 -17.47
N LYS A 52 16.14 -1.34 -16.77
CA LYS A 52 17.61 -1.22 -16.82
C LYS A 52 18.30 -1.61 -15.51
N ASP A 53 17.53 -2.06 -14.52
CA ASP A 53 18.02 -2.58 -13.25
C ASP A 53 18.11 -4.12 -13.30
N LYS A 54 18.45 -4.77 -12.18
CA LYS A 54 18.58 -6.24 -12.15
C LYS A 54 17.24 -6.98 -12.09
N SER A 55 16.11 -6.28 -12.20
CA SER A 55 14.79 -6.91 -12.09
C SER A 55 14.57 -7.98 -13.17
N LEU A 56 15.02 -7.77 -14.41
CA LEU A 56 14.88 -8.78 -15.47
C LEU A 56 15.68 -10.06 -15.18
N GLU A 57 16.87 -9.95 -14.60
CA GLU A 57 17.66 -11.11 -14.17
C GLU A 57 16.93 -11.90 -13.07
N ILE A 58 16.42 -11.20 -12.06
CA ILE A 58 15.62 -11.78 -10.98
C ILE A 58 14.41 -12.54 -11.56
N LEU A 59 13.69 -11.90 -12.48
CA LEU A 59 12.52 -12.46 -13.16
C LEU A 59 12.86 -13.73 -13.94
N ASN A 60 13.99 -13.76 -14.65
CA ASN A 60 14.45 -14.95 -15.37
C ASN A 60 14.80 -16.10 -14.43
N ASN A 61 15.28 -15.83 -13.22
CA ASN A 61 15.52 -16.88 -12.22
C ASN A 61 14.20 -17.47 -11.69
N PHE A 62 13.18 -16.63 -11.50
CA PHE A 62 11.84 -17.08 -11.14
C PHE A 62 11.20 -17.94 -12.24
N SER A 63 11.28 -17.53 -13.52
CA SER A 63 10.67 -18.29 -14.63
C SER A 63 11.31 -19.66 -14.85
N LYS A 64 12.62 -19.80 -14.60
CA LYS A 64 13.31 -21.11 -14.61
C LYS A 64 12.81 -22.03 -13.49
N LYS A 65 12.50 -21.47 -12.31
CA LYS A 65 12.07 -22.24 -11.14
C LYS A 65 10.59 -22.61 -11.15
N TYR A 66 9.73 -21.75 -11.71
CA TYR A 66 8.27 -21.90 -11.63
C TYR A 66 7.63 -21.92 -13.02
N LYS A 67 7.04 -23.07 -13.39
CA LYS A 67 6.42 -23.30 -14.71
C LYS A 67 5.22 -22.38 -15.01
N ASN A 68 4.59 -21.83 -13.97
CA ASN A 68 3.46 -20.92 -14.11
C ASN A 68 3.88 -19.44 -14.26
N ILE A 69 5.17 -19.12 -14.29
CA ILE A 69 5.68 -17.77 -14.53
C ILE A 69 6.19 -17.64 -15.96
N LYS A 70 5.75 -16.59 -16.68
CA LYS A 70 6.25 -16.25 -18.01
C LYS A 70 6.65 -14.78 -18.05
N ILE A 71 7.84 -14.52 -18.59
CA ILE A 71 8.35 -13.17 -18.77
C ILE A 71 8.10 -12.76 -20.22
N LEU A 72 7.63 -11.53 -20.43
CA LEU A 72 7.45 -10.93 -21.75
C LEU A 72 8.30 -9.66 -21.83
N PRO A 73 9.57 -9.75 -22.25
CA PRO A 73 10.40 -8.56 -22.43
C PRO A 73 9.83 -7.66 -23.52
N LEU A 74 9.63 -6.38 -23.21
CA LEU A 74 9.17 -5.38 -24.16
C LEU A 74 10.37 -4.56 -24.65
N ASN A 75 10.32 -4.14 -25.90
CA ASN A 75 11.43 -3.41 -26.55
C ASN A 75 11.57 -1.94 -26.10
N LYS A 76 10.57 -1.39 -25.39
CA LYS A 76 10.61 -0.06 -24.78
C LYS A 76 9.58 0.02 -23.65
N ASN A 77 9.65 1.09 -22.87
CA ASN A 77 8.63 1.38 -21.88
C ASN A 77 7.33 1.86 -22.56
N TYR A 78 6.25 1.08 -22.48
CA TYR A 78 4.93 1.42 -23.05
C TYR A 78 4.00 2.08 -22.04
N GLY A 79 4.51 2.47 -20.87
CA GLY A 79 3.70 2.92 -19.75
C GLY A 79 2.85 1.80 -19.15
N PHE A 80 2.02 2.14 -18.17
CA PHE A 80 1.23 1.15 -17.41
C PHE A 80 0.17 0.46 -18.28
N ALA A 81 -0.71 1.24 -18.91
CA ALA A 81 -1.80 0.70 -19.72
C ALA A 81 -1.28 -0.05 -20.95
N GLY A 82 -0.30 0.52 -21.67
CA GLY A 82 0.27 -0.11 -22.87
C GLY A 82 0.99 -1.42 -22.59
N GLY A 83 1.77 -1.49 -21.50
CA GLY A 83 2.45 -2.72 -21.09
C GLY A 83 1.48 -3.83 -20.69
N ASN A 84 0.48 -3.51 -19.85
CA ASN A 84 -0.57 -4.46 -19.47
C ASN A 84 -1.39 -4.91 -20.70
N GLY A 85 -1.80 -3.99 -21.56
CA GLY A 85 -2.56 -4.29 -22.78
C GLY A 85 -1.85 -5.26 -23.72
N LYS A 86 -0.52 -5.20 -23.80
CA LYS A 86 0.28 -6.19 -24.53
C LYS A 86 0.24 -7.56 -23.87
N ALA A 87 0.42 -7.64 -22.55
CA ALA A 87 0.39 -8.91 -21.83
C ALA A 87 -0.98 -9.59 -21.81
N ILE A 88 -2.08 -8.82 -21.79
CA ILE A 88 -3.45 -9.34 -21.84
C ILE A 88 -3.66 -10.22 -23.08
N LYS A 89 -3.06 -9.87 -24.23
CA LYS A 89 -3.15 -10.66 -25.47
C LYS A 89 -2.51 -12.04 -25.36
N HIS A 90 -1.60 -12.25 -24.41
CA HIS A 90 -0.95 -13.53 -24.14
C HIS A 90 -1.60 -14.31 -22.99
N ALA A 91 -2.59 -13.73 -22.32
CA ALA A 91 -3.26 -14.33 -21.18
C ALA A 91 -4.22 -15.46 -21.59
N LYS A 92 -4.16 -16.57 -20.85
CA LYS A 92 -4.95 -17.78 -21.07
C LYS A 92 -6.04 -18.01 -20.03
N GLY A 93 -6.08 -17.17 -18.99
CA GLY A 93 -7.10 -17.20 -17.96
C GLY A 93 -8.44 -16.66 -18.43
N GLU A 94 -9.50 -17.20 -17.86
CA GLU A 94 -10.87 -16.69 -17.92
C GLU A 94 -10.96 -15.34 -17.17
N TYR A 95 -10.20 -15.24 -16.08
CA TYR A 95 -10.02 -14.01 -15.32
C TYR A 95 -8.63 -13.41 -15.57
N ILE A 96 -8.60 -12.10 -15.74
CA ILE A 96 -7.38 -11.30 -15.86
C ILE A 96 -7.22 -10.47 -14.61
N ILE A 97 -6.06 -10.55 -13.96
CA ILE A 97 -5.75 -9.73 -12.81
C ILE A 97 -4.59 -8.80 -13.12
N LEU A 98 -4.76 -7.49 -12.97
CA LEU A 98 -3.65 -6.53 -13.08
C LEU A 98 -3.13 -6.24 -11.68
N LEU A 99 -1.85 -6.47 -11.42
CA LEU A 99 -1.20 -6.26 -10.12
C LEU A 99 0.09 -5.47 -10.33
N ASN A 100 0.32 -4.42 -9.52
CA ASN A 100 1.60 -3.71 -9.56
C ASN A 100 2.77 -4.57 -9.05
N ASN A 101 3.98 -4.32 -9.56
CA ASN A 101 5.21 -4.98 -9.11
C ASN A 101 5.64 -4.64 -7.67
N ASP A 102 4.98 -3.68 -7.02
CA ASP A 102 5.24 -3.21 -5.66
C ASP A 102 4.09 -3.51 -4.68
N CYS A 103 3.35 -4.59 -4.88
CA CYS A 103 2.22 -5.00 -4.03
C CYS A 103 2.46 -6.35 -3.34
N LEU A 104 2.04 -6.48 -2.08
CA LEU A 104 1.90 -7.79 -1.43
C LEU A 104 0.44 -8.19 -1.36
N VAL A 105 0.16 -9.47 -1.59
CA VAL A 105 -1.19 -10.02 -1.52
C VAL A 105 -1.33 -11.04 -0.39
N ASP A 106 -2.47 -11.04 0.29
CA ASP A 106 -2.81 -12.03 1.32
C ASP A 106 -2.89 -13.44 0.72
N LYS A 107 -2.61 -14.49 1.50
CA LYS A 107 -2.63 -15.88 1.02
C LYS A 107 -3.98 -16.33 0.43
N ASN A 108 -5.10 -15.72 0.83
CA ASN A 108 -6.43 -16.01 0.30
C ASN A 108 -6.92 -14.99 -0.73
N TRP A 109 -6.07 -14.04 -1.11
CA TRP A 109 -6.42 -12.91 -1.98
C TRP A 109 -7.05 -13.35 -3.31
N LEU A 110 -6.37 -14.23 -4.05
CA LEU A 110 -6.85 -14.71 -5.35
C LEU A 110 -8.19 -15.44 -5.22
N LYS A 111 -8.28 -16.36 -4.25
CA LYS A 111 -9.50 -17.12 -3.96
C LYS A 111 -10.68 -16.19 -3.68
N ASN A 112 -10.47 -15.16 -2.85
CA ASN A 112 -11.53 -14.23 -2.46
C ASN A 112 -11.99 -13.36 -3.63
N LEU A 113 -11.06 -12.89 -4.48
CA LEU A 113 -11.42 -12.12 -5.66
C LEU A 113 -12.28 -12.94 -6.64
N ILE A 114 -11.85 -14.15 -6.96
CA ILE A 114 -12.60 -15.05 -7.85
C ILE A 114 -13.95 -15.41 -7.24
N THR A 115 -13.99 -15.73 -5.94
CA THR A 115 -15.25 -15.98 -5.23
C THR A 115 -16.22 -14.80 -5.34
N CYS A 116 -15.72 -13.57 -5.24
CA CYS A 116 -16.56 -12.38 -5.40
C CYS A 116 -17.04 -12.19 -6.84
N ALA A 117 -16.18 -12.41 -7.84
CA ALA A 117 -16.55 -12.29 -9.25
C ALA A 117 -17.55 -13.36 -9.69
N ASP A 118 -17.43 -14.59 -9.18
CA ASP A 118 -18.31 -15.72 -9.52
C ASP A 118 -19.68 -15.68 -8.82
N LYS A 119 -19.91 -14.74 -7.89
CA LYS A 119 -21.21 -14.61 -7.18
C LYS A 119 -22.38 -14.30 -8.11
N ASP A 120 -22.13 -13.54 -9.17
CA ASP A 120 -23.15 -13.16 -10.14
C ASP A 120 -22.48 -13.02 -11.52
N PRO A 121 -22.99 -13.68 -12.57
CA PRO A 121 -22.42 -13.59 -13.91
C PRO A 121 -22.44 -12.18 -14.53
N GLN A 122 -23.20 -11.24 -13.96
CA GLN A 122 -23.21 -9.83 -14.36
C GLN A 122 -22.04 -9.02 -13.77
N ILE A 123 -21.30 -9.57 -12.80
CA ILE A 123 -20.12 -8.90 -12.23
C ILE A 123 -18.99 -8.95 -13.26
N PHE A 124 -18.75 -7.80 -13.90
CA PHE A 124 -17.67 -7.63 -14.86
C PHE A 124 -16.28 -7.55 -14.18
N SER A 125 -16.21 -6.83 -13.06
CA SER A 125 -14.96 -6.62 -12.36
C SER A 125 -15.12 -6.55 -10.85
N VAL A 126 -14.04 -6.91 -10.16
CA VAL A 126 -13.89 -6.73 -8.72
C VAL A 126 -12.51 -6.15 -8.43
N SER A 127 -12.44 -5.33 -7.37
CA SER A 127 -11.18 -4.82 -6.82
C SER A 127 -10.99 -5.37 -5.42
N SER A 128 -9.73 -5.59 -5.02
CA SER A 128 -9.47 -5.83 -3.59
C SER A 128 -9.40 -4.52 -2.85
N LYS A 129 -9.65 -4.59 -1.55
CA LYS A 129 -9.23 -3.54 -0.63
C LYS A 129 -7.72 -3.36 -0.71
N VAL A 130 -7.26 -2.14 -0.94
CA VAL A 130 -5.83 -1.80 -0.96
C VAL A 130 -5.46 -1.22 0.40
N LEU A 131 -4.38 -1.72 0.99
CA LEU A 131 -3.87 -1.28 2.28
C LEU A 131 -2.54 -0.59 2.10
N ILE A 132 -2.28 0.43 2.90
CA ILE A 132 -0.95 1.00 3.04
C ILE A 132 -0.07 -0.05 3.73
N TYR A 133 1.16 -0.21 3.23
CA TYR A 133 2.05 -1.31 3.60
C TYR A 133 2.44 -1.33 5.09
N PRO A 134 3.00 -0.25 5.68
CA PRO A 134 3.27 -0.23 7.11
C PRO A 134 1.98 -0.33 7.92
N LYS A 135 2.09 -0.94 9.10
CA LYS A 135 1.06 -0.80 10.12
C LYS A 135 1.20 0.56 10.79
N TYR A 136 0.12 1.01 11.40
CA TYR A 136 0.07 2.25 12.15
C TYR A 136 -0.36 1.97 13.57
N PHE A 137 0.12 2.78 14.50
CA PHE A 137 -0.47 2.93 15.83
C PHE A 137 -0.66 4.41 16.09
N THR A 138 -1.72 4.76 16.79
CA THR A 138 -1.93 6.15 17.19
C THR A 138 -1.15 6.40 18.47
N VAL A 139 -0.48 7.54 18.55
CA VAL A 139 0.08 8.12 19.77
C VAL A 139 -0.74 9.34 20.12
N THR A 140 -1.20 9.41 21.37
CA THR A 140 -1.89 10.61 21.88
C THR A 140 -1.17 11.24 23.06
N PHE A 141 -1.17 12.57 23.09
CA PHE A 141 -0.64 13.33 24.21
C PHE A 141 -1.42 14.62 24.47
N LYS A 142 -1.38 15.10 25.71
CA LYS A 142 -1.97 16.39 26.08
C LYS A 142 -0.93 17.50 26.08
N SER A 143 -1.27 18.64 25.48
CA SER A 143 -0.48 19.87 25.57
C SER A 143 -1.39 21.10 25.49
N THR A 144 -1.11 22.11 26.32
CA THR A 144 -1.72 23.45 26.21
C THR A 144 -1.12 24.22 25.03
N ASP A 145 0.14 23.94 24.73
CA ASP A 145 0.90 24.65 23.70
C ASP A 145 0.51 24.16 22.31
N ASN A 146 0.78 25.00 21.32
CA ASN A 146 0.57 24.65 19.92
C ASN A 146 1.79 23.94 19.33
N LEU A 147 1.56 22.76 18.76
CA LEU A 147 2.54 22.03 17.96
C LEU A 147 2.72 22.72 16.61
N LYS A 148 3.97 23.00 16.25
CA LYS A 148 4.40 23.57 14.97
C LYS A 148 4.66 22.48 13.94
N SER A 149 5.39 21.43 14.32
CA SER A 149 5.70 20.32 13.43
C SER A 149 5.88 19.01 14.20
N CYS A 150 5.66 17.89 13.51
CA CYS A 150 6.00 16.57 13.99
C CYS A 150 6.79 15.81 12.93
N LYS A 151 7.92 15.24 13.33
CA LYS A 151 8.84 14.54 12.42
C LYS A 151 9.21 13.18 13.01
N LEU A 152 9.09 12.12 12.22
CA LEU A 152 9.60 10.79 12.52
C LEU A 152 11.00 10.65 11.96
N PHE A 153 11.92 10.16 12.79
CA PHE A 153 13.33 9.95 12.48
C PHE A 153 13.66 8.45 12.50
N ASN A 154 14.69 8.08 11.75
CA ASN A 154 15.31 6.75 11.76
C ASN A 154 14.31 5.59 11.58
N THR A 155 13.25 5.81 10.80
CA THR A 155 12.32 4.73 10.45
C THR A 155 12.93 3.92 9.31
N LYS A 156 13.37 2.70 9.61
CA LYS A 156 13.80 1.73 8.60
C LYS A 156 12.59 0.99 8.07
N LEU A 157 11.80 1.63 7.22
CA LEU A 157 10.79 0.92 6.45
C LEU A 157 11.51 -0.03 5.49
N LEU A 158 11.41 -1.34 5.73
CA LEU A 158 12.28 -2.38 5.14
C LEU A 158 12.32 -2.31 3.62
N ARG A 159 11.22 -1.87 3.02
CA ARG A 159 11.02 -1.79 1.57
C ARG A 159 11.84 -0.69 0.89
N PHE A 160 12.30 0.30 1.65
CA PHE A 160 13.09 1.42 1.13
C PHE A 160 14.58 1.29 1.45
N GLY A 161 14.94 0.42 2.42
CA GLY A 161 16.32 0.08 2.79
C GLY A 161 17.16 1.26 3.28
N LYS A 162 16.54 2.43 3.48
CA LYS A 162 17.18 3.67 3.90
C LYS A 162 16.44 4.22 5.09
N GLU A 163 17.18 4.75 6.05
CA GLU A 163 16.62 5.63 7.07
C GLU A 163 15.97 6.81 6.37
N THR A 164 14.73 7.10 6.75
CA THR A 164 13.98 8.23 6.21
C THR A 164 13.40 9.08 7.32
N TYR A 165 13.11 10.32 6.96
CA TYR A 165 12.52 11.32 7.82
C TYR A 165 11.11 11.59 7.30
N LEU A 166 10.09 11.37 8.12
CA LEU A 166 8.70 11.55 7.73
C LEU A 166 8.11 12.72 8.47
N GLU A 167 7.52 13.67 7.75
CA GLU A 167 6.62 14.63 8.38
C GLU A 167 5.30 13.94 8.68
N LEU A 168 4.87 14.02 9.93
CA LEU A 168 3.73 13.27 10.44
C LEU A 168 2.51 14.18 10.61
N PRO A 169 1.33 13.68 10.24
CA PRO A 169 0.09 14.31 10.64
C PRO A 169 -0.05 14.44 12.13
N PHE A 170 -0.70 15.52 12.54
CA PHE A 170 -1.32 15.57 13.85
C PHE A 170 -2.71 16.19 13.75
N LYS A 171 -3.61 15.67 14.59
CA LYS A 171 -4.92 16.28 14.84
C LYS A 171 -4.93 16.81 16.27
N LYS A 172 -5.45 18.02 16.45
CA LYS A 172 -5.67 18.63 17.77
C LYS A 172 -7.17 18.76 18.03
N GLU A 173 -7.64 18.18 19.14
CA GLU A 173 -8.98 18.40 19.68
C GLU A 173 -8.82 18.91 21.11
N ASN A 174 -9.17 20.19 21.34
CA ASN A 174 -8.85 20.90 22.58
C ASN A 174 -7.34 20.83 22.88
N ASN A 175 -6.95 20.26 24.02
CA ASN A 175 -5.54 20.08 24.40
C ASN A 175 -5.00 18.69 24.05
N LEU A 176 -5.74 17.87 23.29
CA LEU A 176 -5.33 16.51 22.93
C LEU A 176 -4.80 16.47 21.50
N TYR A 177 -3.56 16.03 21.35
CA TYR A 177 -2.94 15.72 20.06
C TYR A 177 -3.01 14.23 19.78
N SER A 178 -3.25 13.87 18.51
CA SER A 178 -3.24 12.49 18.01
C SER A 178 -2.39 12.39 16.75
N LEU A 179 -1.48 11.42 16.72
CA LEU A 179 -0.56 11.17 15.61
C LEU A 179 -0.58 9.69 15.23
N ASP A 180 -0.73 9.39 13.95
CA ASP A 180 -0.64 8.02 13.46
C ASP A 180 0.78 7.73 13.01
N ILE A 181 1.46 6.86 13.74
CA ILE A 181 2.87 6.54 13.54
C ILE A 181 2.99 5.26 12.72
N PRO A 182 3.61 5.31 11.52
CA PRO A 182 3.90 4.10 10.75
C PRO A 182 4.99 3.28 11.44
N PHE A 183 4.87 1.95 11.43
CA PHE A 183 5.91 1.03 11.87
C PHE A 183 5.87 -0.28 11.10
N GLU A 184 7.02 -0.97 11.09
CA GLU A 184 7.16 -2.32 10.58
C GLU A 184 7.71 -3.24 11.68
N GLU A 185 7.13 -4.42 11.86
CA GLU A 185 7.46 -5.31 12.97
C GLU A 185 8.91 -5.84 12.96
N LYS A 186 9.64 -5.68 11.84
CA LYS A 186 11.04 -6.11 11.68
C LYS A 186 12.05 -4.96 11.54
N SER A 187 11.60 -3.70 11.66
CA SER A 187 12.48 -2.52 11.68
C SER A 187 12.91 -2.15 13.10
N ASP A 188 13.98 -1.37 13.24
CA ASP A 188 14.68 -1.06 14.50
C ASP A 188 13.76 -0.85 15.72
N ASN A 189 14.25 -1.32 16.87
CA ASN A 189 13.47 -1.45 18.11
C ASN A 189 12.96 -0.12 18.68
N ILE A 190 13.50 1.02 18.25
CA ILE A 190 13.18 2.34 18.80
C ILE A 190 12.88 3.33 17.66
N LEU A 191 11.66 3.89 17.65
CA LEU A 191 11.28 5.01 16.79
C LEU A 191 11.49 6.33 17.52
N GLN A 192 12.06 7.33 16.84
CA GLN A 192 12.20 8.68 17.39
C GLN A 192 11.21 9.64 16.72
N ILE A 193 10.35 10.27 17.52
CA ILE A 193 9.44 11.32 17.09
C ILE A 193 9.93 12.64 17.66
N CYS A 194 10.24 13.62 16.81
CA CYS A 194 10.54 14.98 17.23
C CYS A 194 9.29 15.85 17.10
N LEU A 195 8.89 16.45 18.20
CA LEU A 195 7.77 17.38 18.32
C LEU A 195 8.35 18.80 18.50
N GLU A 196 8.06 19.69 17.57
CA GLU A 196 8.43 21.10 17.65
C GLU A 196 7.22 21.93 18.05
N PHE A 197 7.34 22.76 19.09
CA PHE A 197 6.25 23.60 19.58
C PHE A 197 6.46 25.07 19.20
N ILE A 198 5.40 25.86 19.23
CA ILE A 198 5.46 27.31 18.95
C ILE A 198 6.04 28.08 20.14
N GLU A 199 5.63 27.73 21.37
CA GLU A 199 5.94 28.48 22.59
C GLU A 199 7.07 27.84 23.40
N LYS A 200 7.95 28.65 24.01
CA LYS A 200 9.15 28.18 24.73
C LYS A 200 8.84 27.42 26.04
N ASN A 201 7.64 27.60 26.58
CA ASN A 201 7.20 27.04 27.87
C ASN A 201 6.50 25.68 27.73
N ILE A 202 7.11 24.77 26.94
CA ILE A 202 6.59 23.43 26.67
C ILE A 202 6.36 22.62 27.95
N ASN A 203 5.12 22.17 28.14
CA ASN A 203 4.79 21.04 29.01
C ASN A 203 5.13 19.74 28.30
N ILE A 204 5.91 18.86 28.95
CA ILE A 204 6.29 17.59 28.34
C ILE A 204 5.02 16.78 28.05
N PRO A 205 4.80 16.38 26.79
CA PRO A 205 3.61 15.64 26.41
C PRO A 205 3.56 14.32 27.18
N LYS A 206 2.54 14.17 28.03
CA LYS A 206 2.25 12.90 28.70
C LYS A 206 1.52 12.00 27.71
N LEU A 207 2.16 10.92 27.27
CA LEU A 207 1.49 9.93 26.44
C LEU A 207 0.37 9.27 27.27
N ASN A 208 -0.83 9.16 26.69
CA ASN A 208 -1.95 8.48 27.37
C ASN A 208 -1.82 6.94 27.31
N GLU A 209 -0.69 6.42 26.86
CA GLU A 209 -0.56 5.04 26.41
C GLU A 209 0.38 4.22 27.28
N LYS A 210 0.06 2.93 27.44
CA LYS A 210 0.95 1.91 28.01
C LYS A 210 2.03 1.48 26.99
N ILE A 211 2.55 2.43 26.23
CA ILE A 211 3.66 2.23 25.31
C ILE A 211 4.93 2.59 26.08
N GLU A 212 5.92 1.70 26.02
CA GLU A 212 7.24 1.97 26.60
C GLU A 212 7.92 3.06 25.78
N HIS A 213 8.23 4.17 26.45
CA HIS A 213 8.85 5.33 25.81
C HIS A 213 9.73 6.09 26.80
N THR A 214 10.69 6.82 26.25
CA THR A 214 11.46 7.86 26.95
C THR A 214 11.36 9.16 26.17
N TYR A 215 11.82 10.27 26.77
CA TYR A 215 11.84 11.55 26.09
C TYR A 215 13.05 12.39 26.46
N ASP A 216 13.40 13.33 25.59
CA ASP A 216 14.39 14.38 25.81
C ASP A 216 13.83 15.74 25.35
N ARG A 217 14.13 16.82 26.08
CA ARG A 217 13.66 18.19 25.79
C ARG A 217 14.82 19.13 25.49
N ASN A 218 14.79 19.73 24.31
CA ASN A 218 15.70 20.81 23.96
C ASN A 218 15.01 22.17 24.07
N LYS A 219 15.36 22.93 25.11
CA LYS A 219 14.81 24.27 25.39
C LYS A 219 15.24 25.34 24.36
N LYS A 220 16.39 25.17 23.70
CA LYS A 220 16.89 26.16 22.72
C LYS A 220 16.12 26.08 21.41
N SER A 221 15.91 24.87 20.90
CA SER A 221 15.16 24.61 19.66
C SER A 221 13.67 24.45 19.86
N ASN A 222 13.21 24.44 21.11
CA ASN A 222 11.81 24.23 21.46
C ASN A 222 11.23 22.90 20.96
N THR A 223 12.00 21.83 21.16
CA THR A 223 11.65 20.49 20.68
C THR A 223 11.61 19.46 21.81
N VAL A 224 10.75 18.47 21.66
CA VAL A 224 10.70 17.24 22.48
C VAL A 224 10.91 16.04 21.56
N SER A 225 11.95 15.25 21.83
CA SER A 225 12.18 13.96 21.18
C SER A 225 11.54 12.87 22.03
N LEU A 226 10.59 12.12 21.49
CA LEU A 226 10.02 10.92 22.06
C LEU A 226 10.69 9.69 21.43
N PHE A 227 11.12 8.73 22.25
CA PHE A 227 11.70 7.46 21.80
C PHE A 227 10.73 6.35 22.17
N ILE A 228 10.19 5.64 21.19
CA ILE A 228 9.13 4.64 21.36
C ILE A 228 9.65 3.25 21.02
N ASN A 229 9.50 2.29 21.94
CA ASN A 229 9.88 0.90 21.70
C ASN A 229 8.82 0.16 20.85
N THR A 230 9.14 -0.15 19.59
CA THR A 230 8.24 -0.79 18.62
C THR A 230 7.96 -2.26 18.92
N ASN A 231 8.79 -2.91 19.74
CA ASN A 231 8.56 -4.30 20.15
C ASN A 231 7.51 -4.46 21.26
N SER A 232 7.01 -3.35 21.81
CA SER A 232 5.97 -3.37 22.83
C SER A 232 4.76 -4.20 22.36
N SER A 233 4.38 -5.20 23.18
CA SER A 233 3.18 -6.02 22.91
C SER A 233 1.91 -5.17 22.79
N THR A 234 1.87 -4.01 23.45
CA THR A 234 0.80 -3.01 23.33
C THR A 234 0.68 -2.46 21.92
N ILE A 235 1.81 -2.05 21.29
CA ILE A 235 1.82 -1.52 19.92
C ILE A 235 1.30 -2.58 18.96
N LYS A 236 1.82 -3.80 19.04
CA LYS A 236 1.40 -4.90 18.17
C LYS A 236 -0.11 -5.16 18.25
N LYS A 237 -0.68 -5.16 19.46
CA LYS A 237 -2.12 -5.37 19.69
C LYS A 237 -3.00 -4.21 19.21
N LYS A 238 -2.54 -2.96 19.34
CA LYS A 238 -3.29 -1.76 18.94
C LYS A 238 -3.04 -1.31 17.51
N SER A 239 -2.08 -1.95 16.84
CA SER A 239 -1.73 -1.61 15.47
C SER A 239 -2.87 -1.89 14.48
N PHE A 240 -2.96 -1.06 13.45
CA PHE A 240 -3.96 -1.18 12.40
C PHE A 240 -3.35 -0.88 11.02
N ASN A 241 -3.98 -1.40 9.98
CA ASN A 241 -3.62 -1.04 8.60
C ASN A 241 -4.46 0.17 8.17
N LYS A 242 -3.84 1.15 7.52
CA LYS A 242 -4.57 2.20 6.83
C LYS A 242 -5.07 1.69 5.48
N ILE A 243 -6.26 2.14 5.11
CA ILE A 243 -6.86 1.82 3.82
C ILE A 243 -6.39 2.87 2.83
N GLN A 244 -5.80 2.43 1.73
CA GLN A 244 -5.65 3.28 0.57
C GLN A 244 -6.97 3.18 -0.18
N ASN A 245 -7.74 4.26 -0.24
CA ASN A 245 -8.87 4.29 -1.16
C ASN A 245 -8.26 4.24 -2.57
N ALA A 246 -8.53 3.14 -3.25
CA ALA A 246 -8.29 3.00 -4.67
C ALA A 246 -9.70 3.00 -5.28
N GLY A 247 -10.35 4.16 -5.24
CA GLY A 247 -11.59 4.34 -5.97
C GLY A 247 -11.23 4.26 -7.43
N SER A 248 -11.88 3.39 -8.17
CA SER A 248 -11.70 3.32 -9.61
C SER A 248 -13.05 3.30 -10.26
N LEU A 249 -13.44 4.43 -10.84
CA LEU A 249 -14.61 4.50 -11.71
C LEU A 249 -14.22 3.93 -13.06
N VAL A 250 -14.88 2.87 -13.49
CA VAL A 250 -14.81 2.38 -14.87
C VAL A 250 -16.09 2.81 -15.56
N PHE A 251 -15.96 3.68 -16.56
CA PHE A 251 -17.08 4.15 -17.37
C PHE A 251 -17.45 3.11 -18.43
N HIS A 252 -18.67 3.20 -18.93
CA HIS A 252 -19.25 2.33 -19.97
C HIS A 252 -18.42 2.22 -21.26
N ASP A 253 -17.51 3.15 -21.52
CA ASP A 253 -16.63 3.23 -22.68
C ASP A 253 -15.23 2.64 -22.40
N GLY A 254 -15.05 2.03 -21.22
CA GLY A 254 -13.79 1.41 -20.80
C GLY A 254 -12.78 2.38 -20.19
N TYR A 255 -13.10 3.66 -20.06
CA TYR A 255 -12.21 4.61 -19.39
C TYR A 255 -12.27 4.46 -17.87
N GLY A 256 -11.09 4.54 -17.23
CA GLY A 256 -10.94 4.46 -15.77
C GLY A 256 -10.54 5.80 -15.14
N ARG A 257 -11.10 6.17 -13.99
CA ARG A 257 -10.62 7.29 -13.14
C ARG A 257 -10.26 6.80 -11.74
N ASP A 258 -9.09 7.21 -11.26
CA ASP A 258 -8.54 6.91 -9.94
C ASP A 258 -8.99 7.97 -8.92
N ILE A 259 -9.57 7.56 -7.79
CA ILE A 259 -10.01 8.40 -6.68
C ILE A 259 -9.27 7.92 -5.43
N GLY A 260 -8.29 8.71 -4.96
CA GLY A 260 -7.44 8.34 -3.83
C GLY A 260 -7.51 9.33 -2.67
N ALA A 261 -8.12 8.93 -1.56
CA ALA A 261 -8.02 9.60 -0.25
C ALA A 261 -7.96 8.56 0.88
N THR A 262 -7.13 8.78 1.90
CA THR A 262 -6.97 7.87 3.04
C THR A 262 -8.16 7.97 4.00
N VAL A 263 -8.83 6.86 4.34
CA VAL A 263 -9.98 6.87 5.28
C VAL A 263 -9.49 6.63 6.71
N GLN A 264 -9.81 7.56 7.62
CA GLN A 264 -9.40 7.55 9.03
C GLN A 264 -10.63 7.68 9.95
N ASN A 265 -11.59 6.74 9.88
CA ASN A 265 -12.51 6.29 10.96
C ASN A 265 -13.79 5.61 10.40
N GLN A 266 -14.43 4.76 11.21
CA GLN A 266 -15.63 3.93 10.87
C GLN A 266 -16.95 4.71 10.67
N LYS A 267 -16.91 6.04 10.49
CA LYS A 267 -18.06 6.83 10.04
C LYS A 267 -17.79 7.26 8.61
N GLY A 268 -18.49 6.61 7.68
CA GLY A 268 -18.36 6.86 6.25
C GLY A 268 -19.10 8.14 5.87
N ASP A 269 -18.43 9.28 5.97
CA ASP A 269 -18.81 10.47 5.23
C ASP A 269 -18.02 10.44 3.91
N TYR A 270 -18.75 10.23 2.81
CA TYR A 270 -18.20 10.27 1.45
C TYR A 270 -18.10 11.74 1.03
N GLU A 271 -16.91 12.20 0.61
CA GLU A 271 -16.77 13.54 0.03
C GLU A 271 -17.58 13.63 -1.27
N ARG A 272 -18.58 14.52 -1.29
CA ARG A 272 -19.04 15.12 -2.55
C ARG A 272 -17.96 16.08 -3.01
N ASP A 273 -17.45 15.79 -4.19
CA ASP A 273 -16.46 16.52 -4.95
C ASP A 273 -16.70 18.04 -4.94
N PHE A 274 -15.86 18.75 -4.18
CA PHE A 274 -15.65 20.18 -4.36
C PHE A 274 -14.15 20.45 -4.42
N ARG A 275 -13.62 20.56 -5.64
CA ARG A 275 -12.41 21.34 -5.97
C ARG A 275 -11.10 20.84 -5.34
N GLN A 276 -10.93 19.52 -5.20
CA GLN A 276 -9.72 18.91 -4.63
C GLN A 276 -8.42 19.19 -5.44
N TYR A 277 -8.52 19.73 -6.65
CA TYR A 277 -7.36 20.01 -7.52
C TYR A 277 -7.13 21.50 -7.83
N ASP A 278 -7.93 22.41 -7.27
CA ASP A 278 -7.82 23.86 -7.55
C ASP A 278 -7.18 24.67 -6.40
N TYR A 279 -6.79 24.03 -5.29
CA TYR A 279 -6.14 24.71 -4.16
C TYR A 279 -5.09 23.84 -3.46
N ASP A 280 -4.00 24.47 -3.05
CA ASP A 280 -2.98 23.85 -2.20
C ASP A 280 -3.55 23.49 -0.80
N ARG A 281 -3.62 22.20 -0.47
CA ARG A 281 -3.80 21.69 0.90
C ARG A 281 -3.03 20.39 1.16
N GLU A 282 -2.52 20.26 2.38
CA GLU A 282 -1.61 19.21 2.83
C GLU A 282 -2.12 17.78 2.58
N VAL A 283 -1.40 17.08 1.71
CA VAL A 283 -1.50 15.65 1.45
C VAL A 283 -0.34 14.96 2.15
N TYR A 284 -0.62 13.94 2.97
CA TYR A 284 0.44 13.11 3.58
C TYR A 284 1.08 12.21 2.53
N SER A 285 1.97 12.79 1.74
CA SER A 285 3.04 12.08 1.06
C SER A 285 4.21 11.94 2.03
N ILE A 286 4.65 10.71 2.27
CA ILE A 286 5.99 10.44 2.79
C ILE A 286 6.97 11.22 1.89
N ASN A 287 7.70 12.17 2.49
CA ASN A 287 8.52 13.17 1.82
C ASN A 287 9.73 12.50 1.12
N TYR A 288 9.50 11.84 -0.01
CA TYR A 288 10.55 11.50 -0.96
C TYR A 288 10.68 12.68 -1.93
N ARG A 289 11.52 13.65 -1.58
CA ARG A 289 12.24 14.43 -2.58
C ARG A 289 13.19 13.50 -3.31
N GLN A 290 12.64 12.73 -4.24
CA GLN A 290 13.21 12.32 -5.51
C GLN A 290 12.23 11.37 -6.20
N ASN A 291 11.59 11.91 -7.23
CA ASN A 291 11.10 11.23 -8.42
C ASN A 291 9.94 10.22 -8.24
N TRP A 292 8.80 10.64 -8.79
CA TRP A 292 7.71 9.85 -9.41
C TRP A 292 7.72 8.34 -9.15
N PHE A 293 6.69 7.81 -8.48
CA PHE A 293 6.06 6.48 -8.72
C PHE A 293 5.07 6.07 -7.61
N PHE A 294 4.97 6.82 -6.51
CA PHE A 294 4.02 6.52 -5.44
C PHE A 294 2.68 7.21 -5.66
N ASN A 295 1.68 6.47 -6.16
CA ASN A 295 0.29 6.50 -5.66
C ASN A 295 -0.71 5.70 -6.49
N ARG A 296 -0.34 5.12 -7.64
CA ARG A 296 -1.31 4.44 -8.51
C ARG A 296 -1.14 2.92 -8.45
N ARG A 297 -1.73 2.32 -7.41
CA ARG A 297 -1.80 0.86 -7.23
C ARG A 297 -3.12 0.34 -7.75
N PHE A 298 -3.09 -0.24 -8.95
CA PHE A 298 -4.27 -0.84 -9.56
C PHE A 298 -4.33 -2.31 -9.24
N LEU A 299 -5.50 -2.74 -8.78
CA LEU A 299 -5.82 -4.15 -8.68
C LEU A 299 -7.23 -4.41 -9.19
N TYR A 300 -7.29 -4.91 -10.41
CA TYR A 300 -8.54 -5.30 -11.03
C TYR A 300 -8.50 -6.77 -11.32
N VAL A 301 -9.59 -7.46 -11.02
CA VAL A 301 -9.95 -8.70 -11.69
C VAL A 301 -11.00 -8.37 -12.72
N LEU A 302 -10.71 -8.68 -13.97
CA LEU A 302 -11.60 -8.50 -15.11
C LEU A 302 -12.02 -9.88 -15.61
N ARG A 303 -13.33 -10.09 -15.75
CA ARG A 303 -13.86 -11.27 -16.42
C ARG A 303 -13.75 -11.08 -17.93
N ARG A 304 -13.20 -12.06 -18.66
CA ARG A 304 -13.25 -12.04 -20.13
C ARG A 304 -14.67 -12.41 -20.59
N TYR A 305 -15.38 -11.47 -21.20
CA TYR A 305 -16.61 -11.78 -21.94
C TYR A 305 -16.24 -12.06 -23.40
N GLY A 306 -16.41 -13.31 -23.83
CA GLY A 306 -16.23 -13.70 -25.23
C GLY A 306 -14.78 -13.57 -25.72
N THR A 307 -14.41 -14.38 -26.70
CA THR A 307 -13.15 -14.26 -27.42
C THR A 307 -13.07 -12.91 -28.14
N LEU A 308 -11.97 -12.18 -27.90
CA LEU A 308 -11.47 -11.19 -28.87
C LEU A 308 -11.28 -11.86 -30.23
#